data_AF-A0A846BKH7-F1
#
_entry.id   AF-A0A846BKH7-F1
#
_cell.length_a   1.000
_cell.length_b   1.000
_cell.length_c   1.000
_cell.angle_alpha   90.00
_cell.angle_beta   90.00
_cell.angle_gamma   90.00
#
_symmetry.space_group_name_H-M   'P 1'
#
loop_
_entity.id
_entity.type
_entity.pdbx_description
1 polymer ?
#
loop_
_entity_poly.entity_id
_entity_poly.type
_entity_poly.pdbx_seq_one_letter_code
_entity_poly.pdbx_strand_id
1 'polypeptide(L)'
;MSIQSIDAALQEWRQGDFVLGEQWFVYRIDPRQPLAESSKNVEAEESDLIEVETRGLVLVTQTCDIVRSCVSRPFIEVVPLVEVEEDILNEIQRCRRPQYAFIPGASSYCFVADLDRIMTIEKAVIAGWTRQSGCSSDQEHRLLGQALARKRVRFAFPDDFIVWLNKLQKRISKKHSKSSPEGDALRTLREIRVRAAPSWNYPEIELMFWFIREEQETQFQGIEWFTLLDGWLKLIQPAGRFKFVEGQVITLEDMTAKDYVESDPLDLDHLSN
;
A
#
# COMPACT_ATOMS: atom_id res chain seq x y z
N MET A 1 3.48 2.67 -35.92
CA MET A 1 3.82 3.99 -35.35
C MET A 1 5.34 4.20 -35.43
N SER A 2 5.82 5.41 -35.66
CA SER A 2 7.27 5.71 -35.55
C SER A 2 7.68 5.91 -34.10
N ILE A 3 8.96 5.75 -33.75
CA ILE A 3 9.49 6.02 -32.41
C ILE A 3 9.12 7.44 -31.94
N GLN A 4 9.30 8.44 -32.80
CA GLN A 4 8.97 9.83 -32.50
C GLN A 4 7.48 10.02 -32.18
N SER A 5 6.59 9.32 -32.88
CA SER A 5 5.14 9.39 -32.59
C SER A 5 4.78 8.76 -31.25
N ILE A 6 5.44 7.65 -30.87
CA ILE A 6 5.22 6.99 -29.58
C ILE A 6 5.71 7.89 -28.44
N ASP A 7 6.94 8.41 -28.56
CA ASP A 7 7.53 9.27 -27.54
C ASP A 7 6.72 10.57 -27.36
N ALA A 8 6.18 11.13 -28.45
CA ALA A 8 5.31 12.30 -28.40
C ALA A 8 3.97 11.99 -27.70
N ALA A 9 3.33 10.86 -28.01
CA ALA A 9 2.08 10.44 -27.38
C ALA A 9 2.23 10.28 -25.86
N LEU A 10 3.40 9.86 -25.38
CA LEU A 10 3.66 9.61 -23.97
C LEU A 10 3.96 10.87 -23.15
N GLN A 11 4.24 12.02 -23.77
CA GLN A 11 4.61 13.25 -23.04
C GLN A 11 3.51 13.76 -22.09
N GLU A 12 2.26 13.41 -22.36
CA GLU A 12 1.12 13.82 -21.54
C GLU A 12 0.77 12.80 -20.44
N TRP A 13 1.29 11.57 -20.52
CA TRP A 13 1.01 10.52 -19.55
C TRP A 13 1.79 10.70 -18.27
N ARG A 14 1.16 10.33 -17.15
CA ARG A 14 1.66 10.42 -15.78
C ARG A 14 1.38 9.10 -15.06
N GLN A 15 2.16 8.82 -14.03
CA GLN A 15 1.84 7.75 -13.08
C GLN A 15 0.46 7.99 -12.48
N GLY A 16 -0.38 6.94 -12.48
CA GLY A 16 -1.77 6.99 -12.04
C GLY A 16 -2.78 7.24 -13.15
N ASP A 17 -2.36 7.74 -14.31
CA ASP A 17 -3.26 7.83 -15.46
C ASP A 17 -3.76 6.45 -15.88
N PHE A 18 -4.91 6.44 -16.52
CA PHE A 18 -5.61 5.20 -16.83
C PHE A 18 -6.34 5.26 -18.15
N VAL A 19 -6.81 4.10 -18.57
CA VAL A 19 -7.71 3.91 -19.72
C VAL A 19 -8.91 3.10 -19.25
N LEU A 20 -10.09 3.40 -19.79
CA LEU A 20 -11.31 2.62 -19.59
C LEU A 20 -11.71 1.93 -20.90
N GLY A 21 -12.53 0.89 -20.77
CA GLY A 21 -13.06 0.10 -21.89
C GLY A 21 -12.48 -1.31 -21.90
N GLU A 22 -12.71 -2.03 -23.00
CA GLU A 22 -12.25 -3.40 -23.20
C GLU A 22 -10.71 -3.44 -23.24
N GLN A 23 -10.10 -3.73 -22.10
CA GLN A 23 -8.66 -3.95 -21.97
C GLN A 23 -8.41 -5.38 -21.54
N TRP A 24 -7.32 -5.97 -22.04
CA TRP A 24 -6.95 -7.33 -21.71
C TRP A 24 -5.77 -7.33 -20.76
N PHE A 25 -5.91 -8.02 -19.64
CA PHE A 25 -4.87 -8.23 -18.64
C PHE A 25 -4.42 -9.69 -18.67
N VAL A 26 -3.11 -9.89 -18.79
CA VAL A 26 -2.52 -11.22 -18.99
C VAL A 26 -1.70 -11.62 -17.78
N TYR A 27 -1.87 -12.86 -17.32
CA TYR A 27 -1.03 -13.43 -16.26
C TYR A 27 -0.90 -14.96 -16.40
N ARG A 28 0.02 -15.53 -15.64
CA ARG A 28 0.31 -16.97 -15.64
C ARG A 28 -0.50 -17.69 -14.56
N ILE A 29 -0.93 -18.92 -14.85
CA ILE A 29 -1.70 -19.79 -13.94
C ILE A 29 -1.11 -21.20 -13.90
N ASP A 30 -1.43 -21.95 -12.84
CA ASP A 30 -1.36 -23.41 -12.88
C ASP A 30 -2.77 -23.93 -13.23
N PRO A 31 -2.99 -24.49 -14.44
CA PRO A 31 -4.30 -24.96 -14.86
C PRO A 31 -4.79 -26.15 -14.01
N ARG A 32 -3.90 -26.84 -13.28
CA ARG A 32 -4.27 -27.93 -12.37
C ARG A 32 -4.75 -27.42 -11.02
N GLN A 33 -4.39 -26.19 -10.65
CA GLN A 33 -4.71 -25.56 -9.37
C GLN A 33 -5.04 -24.07 -9.55
N PRO A 34 -6.11 -23.72 -10.28
CA PRO A 34 -6.49 -22.33 -10.48
C PRO A 34 -6.91 -21.69 -9.15
N LEU A 35 -6.26 -20.57 -8.80
CA LEU A 35 -6.54 -19.82 -7.57
C LEU A 35 -7.55 -18.70 -7.79
N ALA A 36 -7.48 -18.01 -8.93
CA ALA A 36 -8.35 -16.88 -9.25
C ALA A 36 -9.68 -17.35 -9.87
N GLU A 37 -10.79 -16.67 -9.57
CA GLU A 37 -12.10 -16.99 -10.17
C GLU A 37 -12.07 -16.98 -11.70
N SER A 38 -11.36 -16.01 -12.30
CA SER A 38 -11.22 -15.93 -13.75
C SER A 38 -10.47 -17.11 -14.37
N SER A 39 -9.62 -17.80 -13.61
CA SER A 39 -8.90 -18.99 -14.09
C SER A 39 -9.58 -20.32 -13.79
N LYS A 40 -10.63 -20.34 -12.96
CA LYS A 40 -11.38 -21.58 -12.63
C LYS A 40 -12.26 -22.09 -13.77
N ASN A 41 -12.70 -21.18 -14.66
CA ASN A 41 -13.62 -21.50 -15.75
C ASN A 41 -12.92 -21.61 -17.12
N VAL A 42 -11.59 -21.44 -17.16
CA VAL A 42 -10.83 -21.73 -18.38
C VAL A 42 -10.89 -23.23 -18.57
N GLU A 43 -11.55 -23.68 -19.64
CA GLU A 43 -11.48 -25.08 -20.05
C GLU A 43 -10.01 -25.48 -20.04
N ALA A 44 -9.71 -26.67 -19.50
CA ALA A 44 -8.35 -27.15 -19.24
C ALA A 44 -7.56 -27.43 -20.54
N GLU A 45 -7.51 -26.45 -21.45
CA GLU A 45 -6.45 -26.31 -22.42
C GLU A 45 -5.15 -26.12 -21.62
N GLU A 46 -4.09 -26.78 -22.06
CA GLU A 46 -2.77 -26.83 -21.40
C GLU A 46 -2.06 -25.47 -21.30
N SER A 47 -2.78 -24.36 -21.54
CA SER A 47 -2.25 -23.02 -21.43
C SER A 47 -2.08 -22.63 -19.97
N ASP A 48 -0.84 -22.32 -19.62
CA ASP A 48 -0.49 -21.70 -18.35
C ASP A 48 -0.58 -20.17 -18.40
N LEU A 49 -1.18 -19.62 -19.46
CA LEU A 49 -1.42 -18.21 -19.70
C LEU A 49 -2.92 -17.95 -19.84
N ILE A 50 -3.41 -16.92 -19.16
CA ILE A 50 -4.79 -16.46 -19.25
C ILE A 50 -4.85 -14.99 -19.63
N GLU A 51 -5.80 -14.66 -20.50
CA GLU A 51 -6.18 -13.28 -20.82
C GLU A 51 -7.53 -13.01 -20.17
N VAL A 52 -7.62 -11.92 -19.40
CA VAL A 52 -8.83 -11.52 -18.69
C VAL A 52 -9.20 -10.11 -19.09
N GLU A 53 -10.43 -9.93 -19.55
CA GLU A 53 -10.98 -8.61 -19.80
C GLU A 53 -11.14 -7.84 -18.49
N THR A 54 -10.70 -6.58 -18.46
CA THR A 54 -10.81 -5.70 -17.29
C THR A 54 -11.56 -4.43 -17.65
N ARG A 55 -12.05 -3.72 -16.62
CA ARG A 55 -12.73 -2.43 -16.80
C ARG A 55 -11.82 -1.33 -17.36
N GLY A 56 -10.51 -1.55 -17.26
CA GLY A 56 -9.48 -0.60 -17.58
C GLY A 56 -8.14 -0.98 -16.97
N LEU A 57 -7.14 -0.17 -17.28
CA LEU A 57 -5.77 -0.34 -16.82
C LEU A 57 -5.23 1.00 -16.31
N VAL A 58 -4.45 0.97 -15.23
CA VAL A 58 -3.78 2.13 -14.63
C VAL A 58 -2.28 1.98 -14.81
N LEU A 59 -1.59 3.06 -15.20
CA LEU A 59 -0.14 3.09 -15.28
C LEU A 59 0.44 3.26 -13.88
N VAL A 60 1.26 2.31 -13.44
CA VAL A 60 1.95 2.37 -12.14
C VAL A 60 3.44 2.70 -12.27
N THR A 61 4.00 2.65 -13.48
CA THR A 61 5.36 3.15 -13.75
C THR A 61 5.48 4.63 -13.42
N GLN A 62 6.64 5.03 -12.91
CA GLN A 62 6.93 6.41 -12.54
C GLN A 62 6.96 7.31 -13.79
N THR A 63 6.44 8.54 -13.67
CA THR A 63 6.28 9.49 -14.79
C THR A 63 7.57 9.74 -15.59
N CYS A 64 8.72 9.91 -14.93
CA CYS A 64 9.99 10.14 -15.64
C CYS A 64 10.37 8.94 -16.51
N ASP A 65 10.02 7.71 -16.11
CA ASP A 65 10.24 6.52 -16.93
C ASP A 65 9.19 6.38 -18.04
N ILE A 66 7.95 6.82 -17.82
CA ILE A 66 6.90 6.87 -18.86
C ILE A 66 7.34 7.79 -20.01
N VAL A 67 7.75 9.03 -19.72
CA VAL A 67 8.07 10.04 -20.75
C VAL A 67 9.46 9.88 -21.39
N ARG A 68 10.32 9.01 -20.84
CA ARG A 68 11.62 8.66 -21.45
C ARG A 68 11.41 7.96 -22.78
N SER A 69 12.37 8.11 -23.70
CA SER A 69 12.25 7.51 -25.03
C SER A 69 12.06 6.00 -24.99
N CYS A 70 11.13 5.49 -25.80
CA CYS A 70 10.82 4.08 -25.93
C CYS A 70 12.01 3.25 -26.47
N VAL A 71 13.04 3.88 -27.04
CA VAL A 71 14.29 3.21 -27.43
C VAL A 71 15.09 2.73 -26.22
N SER A 72 15.13 3.52 -25.15
CA SER A 72 15.90 3.21 -23.94
C SER A 72 15.06 2.58 -22.83
N ARG A 73 13.77 2.91 -22.78
CA ARG A 73 12.80 2.40 -21.81
C ARG A 73 11.52 1.99 -22.56
N PRO A 74 11.49 0.82 -23.24
CA PRO A 74 10.36 0.40 -24.07
C PRO A 74 9.14 -0.07 -23.27
N PHE A 75 9.36 -0.50 -22.03
CA PHE A 75 8.33 -1.14 -21.21
C PHE A 75 7.82 -0.23 -20.09
N ILE A 76 6.62 -0.55 -19.66
CA ILE A 76 5.90 0.06 -18.54
C ILE A 76 5.07 -1.01 -17.83
N GLU A 77 4.67 -0.70 -16.61
CA GLU A 77 3.87 -1.54 -15.73
C GLU A 77 2.47 -0.94 -15.63
N VAL A 78 1.48 -1.81 -15.79
CA VAL A 78 0.07 -1.51 -15.63
C VAL A 78 -0.58 -2.48 -14.65
N VAL A 79 -1.64 -2.01 -14.01
CA VAL A 79 -2.47 -2.80 -13.09
C VAL A 79 -3.93 -2.67 -13.48
N PRO A 80 -4.77 -3.69 -13.23
CA PRO A 80 -6.16 -3.63 -13.60
C PRO A 80 -6.95 -2.72 -12.66
N LEU A 81 -7.91 -1.98 -13.24
CA LEU A 81 -8.98 -1.34 -12.47
C LEU A 81 -10.03 -2.39 -12.09
N VAL A 82 -10.35 -2.45 -10.80
CA VAL A 82 -11.39 -3.33 -10.26
C VAL A 82 -12.44 -2.51 -9.53
N GLU A 83 -13.70 -2.95 -9.64
CA GLU A 83 -14.82 -2.38 -8.91
C GLU A 83 -14.85 -2.90 -7.48
N VAL A 84 -15.10 -2.01 -6.53
CA VAL A 84 -15.24 -2.33 -5.11
C VAL A 84 -16.49 -1.69 -4.53
N GLU A 85 -17.01 -2.26 -3.46
CA GLU A 85 -18.10 -1.67 -2.69
C GLU A 85 -17.66 -0.36 -2.02
N GLU A 86 -18.61 0.54 -1.74
CA GLU A 86 -18.35 1.87 -1.17
C GLU A 86 -17.62 1.80 0.19
N ASP A 87 -17.97 0.82 1.03
CA ASP A 87 -17.30 0.61 2.32
C ASP A 87 -15.81 0.25 2.13
N ILE A 88 -15.50 -0.58 1.15
CA ILE A 88 -14.12 -0.94 0.81
C ILE A 88 -13.38 0.25 0.20
N LEU A 89 -14.04 1.04 -0.65
CA LEU A 89 -13.47 2.26 -1.22
C LEU A 89 -13.03 3.24 -0.11
N ASN A 90 -13.88 3.44 0.90
CA ASN A 90 -13.58 4.27 2.07
C ASN A 90 -12.35 3.76 2.86
N GLU A 91 -12.17 2.44 2.96
CA GLU A 91 -10.98 1.86 3.58
C GLU A 91 -9.71 2.09 2.74
N ILE A 92 -9.82 1.96 1.42
CA ILE A 92 -8.71 2.19 0.47
C ILE A 92 -8.28 3.65 0.48
N GLN A 93 -9.22 4.60 0.50
CA GLN A 93 -8.95 6.04 0.62
C GLN A 93 -8.19 6.39 1.90
N ARG A 94 -8.41 5.62 2.97
CA ARG A 94 -7.68 5.72 4.25
C ARG A 94 -6.40 4.89 4.26
N CYS A 95 -5.96 4.41 3.10
CA CYS A 95 -4.81 3.55 2.89
C CYS A 95 -4.83 2.25 3.72
N ARG A 96 -5.98 1.67 4.07
CA ARG A 96 -6.05 0.46 4.94
C ARG A 96 -6.02 -0.86 4.17
N ARG A 97 -6.00 -0.78 2.85
CA ARG A 97 -6.07 -1.91 1.93
C ARG A 97 -4.91 -1.77 0.94
N PRO A 98 -3.73 -2.28 1.30
CA PRO A 98 -2.46 -2.03 0.63
C PRO A 98 -2.32 -2.81 -0.67
N GLN A 99 -3.20 -3.79 -0.89
CA GLN A 99 -3.42 -4.38 -2.20
C GLN A 99 -3.90 -3.34 -3.21
N TYR A 100 -4.62 -2.30 -2.79
CA TYR A 100 -5.24 -1.35 -3.70
C TYR A 100 -4.60 0.04 -3.61
N ALA A 101 -4.64 0.77 -4.72
CA ALA A 101 -4.43 2.21 -4.74
C ALA A 101 -5.71 2.92 -5.17
N PHE A 102 -6.07 3.98 -4.45
CA PHE A 102 -7.16 4.86 -4.83
C PHE A 102 -6.72 5.73 -6.02
N ILE A 103 -7.54 5.75 -7.08
CA ILE A 103 -7.34 6.59 -8.28
C ILE A 103 -8.48 7.62 -8.34
N PRO A 104 -8.25 8.87 -7.90
CA PRO A 104 -9.31 9.89 -7.82
C PRO A 104 -10.08 10.06 -9.14
N GLY A 105 -9.41 10.08 -10.28
CA GLY A 105 -10.03 10.22 -11.60
C GLY A 105 -10.95 9.07 -12.01
N ALA A 106 -10.82 7.89 -11.38
CA ALA A 106 -11.67 6.73 -11.62
C ALA A 106 -12.73 6.52 -10.52
N SER A 107 -12.76 7.38 -9.50
CA SER A 107 -13.55 7.19 -8.28
C SER A 107 -15.06 7.21 -8.51
N SER A 108 -15.56 7.94 -9.51
CA SER A 108 -16.98 7.97 -9.88
C SER A 108 -17.54 6.61 -10.29
N TYR A 109 -16.66 5.67 -10.63
CA TYR A 109 -17.01 4.30 -11.01
C TYR A 109 -16.78 3.29 -9.88
N CYS A 110 -16.40 3.76 -8.68
CA CYS A 110 -15.92 2.92 -7.57
C CYS A 110 -14.76 2.00 -7.99
N PHE A 111 -13.94 2.44 -8.95
CA PHE A 111 -12.79 1.67 -9.41
C PHE A 111 -11.53 2.01 -8.63
N VAL A 112 -10.74 0.99 -8.33
CA VAL A 112 -9.44 1.08 -7.67
C VAL A 112 -8.39 0.28 -8.44
N ALA A 113 -7.13 0.67 -8.32
CA ALA A 113 -6.02 -0.03 -8.94
C ALA A 113 -5.61 -1.24 -8.08
N ASP A 114 -5.63 -2.45 -8.64
CA ASP A 114 -5.25 -3.69 -7.95
C ASP A 114 -3.74 -3.98 -8.08
N LEU A 115 -2.98 -3.64 -7.05
CA LEU A 115 -1.52 -3.75 -7.00
C LEU A 115 -1.01 -5.18 -6.75
N ASP A 116 -1.88 -6.16 -6.52
CA ASP A 116 -1.46 -7.58 -6.50
C ASP A 116 -1.20 -8.13 -7.89
N ARG A 117 -1.79 -7.52 -8.92
CA ARG A 117 -1.65 -7.92 -10.31
C ARG A 117 -0.97 -6.83 -11.10
N ILE A 118 0.26 -7.10 -11.54
CA ILE A 118 1.03 -6.18 -12.38
C ILE A 118 1.40 -6.89 -13.68
N MET A 119 1.09 -6.23 -14.79
CA MET A 119 1.46 -6.67 -16.13
C MET A 119 2.41 -5.65 -16.74
N THR A 120 3.41 -6.15 -17.48
CA THR A 120 4.31 -5.30 -18.25
C THR A 120 3.81 -5.21 -19.69
N ILE A 121 3.74 -4.00 -20.24
CA ILE A 121 3.38 -3.77 -21.64
C ILE A 121 4.39 -2.85 -22.32
N GLU A 122 4.41 -2.87 -23.65
CA GLU A 122 5.21 -1.93 -24.43
C GLU A 122 4.52 -0.56 -24.50
N LYS A 123 5.33 0.49 -24.52
CA LYS A 123 4.92 1.87 -24.73
C LYS A 123 4.11 2.10 -26.00
N ALA A 124 4.38 1.31 -27.04
CA ALA A 124 3.64 1.38 -28.29
C ALA A 124 2.15 1.06 -28.12
N VAL A 125 1.79 0.24 -27.12
CA VAL A 125 0.39 -0.09 -26.79
C VAL A 125 -0.33 1.15 -26.26
N ILE A 126 0.30 1.85 -25.30
CA ILE A 126 -0.27 3.05 -24.67
C ILE A 126 -0.39 4.22 -25.63
N ALA A 127 0.53 4.34 -26.59
CA ALA A 127 0.45 5.40 -27.59
C ALA A 127 -0.86 5.35 -28.41
N GLY A 128 -1.56 4.20 -28.43
CA GLY A 128 -2.89 4.04 -29.04
C GLY A 128 -4.07 4.24 -28.09
N TRP A 129 -3.86 4.45 -26.79
CA TRP A 129 -4.92 4.57 -25.79
C TRP A 129 -5.47 5.99 -25.68
N THR A 130 -6.75 6.08 -25.30
CA THR A 130 -7.36 7.34 -24.89
C THR A 130 -7.10 7.58 -23.41
N ARG A 131 -6.15 8.46 -23.11
CA ARG A 131 -5.74 8.81 -21.75
C ARG A 131 -6.89 9.39 -20.92
N GLN A 132 -7.01 8.94 -19.67
CA GLN A 132 -7.77 9.61 -18.63
C GLN A 132 -6.84 9.99 -17.46
N SER A 133 -7.04 11.19 -16.90
CA SER A 133 -6.19 11.71 -15.83
C SER A 133 -6.53 11.02 -14.51
N GLY A 134 -5.55 10.36 -13.89
CA GLY A 134 -5.76 9.64 -12.63
C GLY A 134 -5.74 10.54 -11.40
N CYS A 135 -4.81 11.49 -11.39
CA CYS A 135 -4.68 12.51 -10.36
C CYS A 135 -4.76 13.90 -11.01
N SER A 136 -5.25 14.86 -10.24
CA SER A 136 -5.49 16.25 -10.64
C SER A 136 -4.72 17.26 -9.79
N SER A 137 -4.18 16.82 -8.65
CA SER A 137 -3.43 17.67 -7.72
C SER A 137 -2.12 17.03 -7.27
N ASP A 138 -1.18 17.87 -6.88
CA ASP A 138 0.10 17.45 -6.29
C ASP A 138 -0.10 16.60 -5.03
N GLN A 139 -1.12 16.90 -4.22
CA GLN A 139 -1.47 16.08 -3.06
C GLN A 139 -1.94 14.67 -3.47
N GLU A 140 -2.78 14.55 -4.50
CA GLU A 140 -3.21 13.25 -5.02
C GLU A 140 -2.04 12.44 -5.58
N HIS A 141 -1.10 13.10 -6.29
CA HIS A 141 0.12 12.44 -6.75
C HIS A 141 0.97 11.92 -5.59
N ARG A 142 1.10 12.69 -4.48
CA ARG A 142 1.81 12.22 -3.29
C ARG A 142 1.11 11.02 -2.64
N LEU A 143 -0.21 11.05 -2.51
CA LEU A 143 -1.00 9.96 -1.93
C LEU A 143 -0.88 8.69 -2.77
N LEU A 144 -0.96 8.79 -4.10
CA LEU A 144 -0.72 7.66 -5.00
C LEU A 144 0.70 7.11 -4.84
N GLY A 145 1.71 7.98 -4.84
CA GLY A 145 3.10 7.57 -4.64
C GLY A 145 3.31 6.85 -3.31
N GLN A 146 2.66 7.30 -2.23
CA GLN A 146 2.67 6.64 -0.93
C GLN A 146 2.00 5.28 -0.96
N ALA A 147 0.84 5.14 -1.64
CA ALA A 147 0.15 3.85 -1.78
C ALA A 147 1.02 2.84 -2.54
N LEU A 148 1.61 3.25 -3.67
CA LEU A 148 2.51 2.42 -4.46
C LEU A 148 3.78 2.03 -3.68
N ALA A 149 4.39 2.98 -2.96
CA ALA A 149 5.56 2.72 -2.13
C ALA A 149 5.20 1.72 -1.01
N ARG A 150 4.09 1.95 -0.30
CA ARG A 150 3.64 1.08 0.80
C ARG A 150 3.50 -0.37 0.36
N LYS A 151 3.02 -0.64 -0.86
CA LYS A 151 2.95 -2.01 -1.38
C LYS A 151 4.30 -2.73 -1.40
N ARG A 152 5.41 -2.00 -1.58
CA ARG A 152 6.75 -2.54 -1.84
C ARG A 152 7.74 -2.37 -0.69
N VAL A 153 7.57 -1.38 0.20
CA VAL A 153 8.50 -1.08 1.30
C VAL A 153 8.21 -1.85 2.59
N ARG A 154 7.27 -2.79 2.57
CA ARG A 154 6.89 -3.58 3.75
C ARG A 154 8.08 -4.39 4.24
N PHE A 155 8.53 -4.07 5.45
CA PHE A 155 9.58 -4.82 6.10
C PHE A 155 9.06 -6.20 6.49
N ALA A 156 9.82 -7.25 6.13
CA ALA A 156 9.53 -8.62 6.52
C ALA A 156 10.02 -8.84 7.96
N PHE A 157 9.15 -8.51 8.93
CA PHE A 157 9.48 -8.75 10.34
C PHE A 157 9.69 -10.24 10.63
N PRO A 158 10.61 -10.59 11.54
CA PRO A 158 10.79 -11.98 11.97
C PRO A 158 9.51 -12.61 12.54
N ASP A 159 9.28 -13.89 12.27
CA ASP A 159 8.06 -14.61 12.68
C ASP A 159 7.83 -14.54 14.19
N ASP A 160 8.89 -14.64 14.99
CA ASP A 160 8.80 -14.61 16.45
C ASP A 160 8.38 -13.23 16.98
N PHE A 161 8.75 -12.16 16.28
CA PHE A 161 8.26 -10.81 16.55
C PHE A 161 6.77 -10.68 16.22
N ILE A 162 6.31 -11.22 15.08
CA ILE A 162 4.88 -11.21 14.72
C ILE A 162 4.04 -11.95 15.76
N VAL A 163 4.49 -13.14 16.19
CA VAL A 163 3.81 -13.91 17.24
C VAL A 163 3.73 -13.13 18.56
N TRP A 164 4.84 -12.50 18.95
CA TRP A 164 4.92 -11.71 20.18
C TRP A 164 4.04 -10.44 20.13
N LEU A 165 3.98 -9.76 18.99
CA LEU A 165 3.24 -8.53 18.76
C LEU A 165 1.70 -8.73 18.68
N ASN A 166 1.26 -9.97 18.46
CA ASN A 166 -0.14 -10.33 18.18
C ASN A 166 -1.18 -9.72 19.14
N LYS A 167 -0.85 -9.57 20.44
CA LYS A 167 -1.77 -8.95 21.42
C LYS A 167 -2.02 -7.47 21.14
N LEU A 168 -0.95 -6.72 20.84
CA LEU A 168 -1.06 -5.30 20.48
C LEU A 168 -1.81 -5.15 19.15
N GLN A 169 -1.42 -5.95 18.15
CA GLN A 169 -2.10 -6.03 16.86
C GLN A 169 -3.61 -6.21 17.04
N LYS A 170 -4.05 -7.26 17.73
CA LYS A 170 -5.49 -7.52 17.99
C LYS A 170 -6.20 -6.39 18.72
N ARG A 171 -5.51 -5.71 19.66
CA ARG A 171 -6.09 -4.55 20.36
C ARG A 171 -6.35 -3.42 19.38
N ILE A 172 -5.38 -3.11 18.54
CA ILE A 172 -5.49 -2.05 17.55
C ILE A 172 -6.61 -2.36 16.57
N SER A 173 -6.67 -3.57 15.98
CA SER A 173 -7.76 -3.95 15.05
C SER A 173 -9.13 -3.74 15.68
N LYS A 174 -9.30 -4.26 16.90
CA LYS A 174 -10.57 -4.25 17.62
C LYS A 174 -11.03 -2.84 17.99
N LYS A 175 -10.11 -1.93 18.26
CA LYS A 175 -10.40 -0.59 18.79
C LYS A 175 -10.43 0.49 17.72
N HIS A 176 -9.65 0.38 16.66
CA HIS A 176 -9.46 1.47 15.70
C HIS A 176 -10.74 1.93 15.00
N SER A 177 -11.79 1.10 14.88
CA SER A 177 -13.09 1.47 14.28
C SER A 177 -14.15 1.87 15.32
N LYS A 178 -13.83 1.85 16.61
CA LYS A 178 -14.80 2.17 17.68
C LYS A 178 -14.78 3.66 17.99
N SER A 179 -15.96 4.24 18.22
CA SER A 179 -16.09 5.59 18.77
C SER A 179 -15.78 5.51 20.27
N SER A 180 -14.51 5.73 20.60
CA SER A 180 -13.96 5.65 21.95
C SER A 180 -12.62 6.36 21.96
N PRO A 181 -12.16 6.93 23.10
CA PRO A 181 -10.90 7.67 23.16
C PRO A 181 -9.70 6.96 22.51
N GLU A 182 -9.49 5.68 22.81
CA GLU A 182 -8.42 4.87 22.20
C GLU A 182 -8.63 4.67 20.70
N GLY A 183 -9.86 4.45 20.26
CA GLY A 183 -10.18 4.29 18.84
C GLY A 183 -10.01 5.58 18.05
N ASP A 184 -10.36 6.73 18.63
CA ASP A 184 -10.11 8.05 18.07
C ASP A 184 -8.60 8.30 17.95
N ALA A 185 -7.83 8.03 19.01
CA ALA A 185 -6.38 8.15 19.00
C ALA A 185 -5.73 7.28 17.92
N LEU A 186 -6.11 5.99 17.83
CA LEU A 186 -5.60 5.10 16.79
C LEU A 186 -5.92 5.58 15.37
N ARG A 187 -7.03 6.29 15.15
CA ARG A 187 -7.37 6.88 13.83
C ARG A 187 -6.56 8.13 13.50
N THR A 188 -6.03 8.82 14.51
CA THR A 188 -5.16 10.00 14.33
C THR A 188 -3.68 9.66 14.20
N LEU A 189 -3.31 8.40 14.47
CA LEU A 189 -1.98 7.92 14.16
C LEU A 189 -1.79 7.87 12.65
N ARG A 190 -0.68 8.47 12.21
CA ARG A 190 -0.19 8.42 10.84
C ARG A 190 0.41 7.04 10.53
N GLU A 191 1.29 6.57 11.41
CA GLU A 191 1.96 5.28 11.30
C GLU A 191 2.50 4.84 12.66
N ILE A 192 2.80 3.55 12.80
CA ILE A 192 3.59 3.02 13.91
C ILE A 192 4.87 2.47 13.31
N ARG A 193 6.02 2.80 13.88
CA ARG A 193 7.32 2.30 13.45
C ARG A 193 8.03 1.58 14.59
N VAL A 194 8.87 0.62 14.25
CA VAL A 194 9.64 -0.15 15.24
C VAL A 194 11.10 -0.30 14.79
N ARG A 195 12.03 -0.17 15.72
CA ARG A 195 13.45 -0.46 15.50
C ARG A 195 13.90 -1.57 16.44
N ALA A 196 14.71 -2.48 15.92
CA ALA A 196 15.45 -3.46 16.69
C ALA A 196 16.93 -3.05 16.82
N ALA A 197 17.44 -2.93 18.03
CA ALA A 197 18.86 -2.73 18.31
C ALA A 197 19.47 -4.01 18.93
N PRO A 198 20.66 -4.47 18.50
CA PRO A 198 21.48 -3.88 17.42
C PRO A 198 20.96 -4.22 16.01
N SER A 199 20.18 -5.30 15.85
CA SER A 199 19.50 -5.65 14.58
C SER A 199 18.47 -6.75 14.80
N TRP A 200 17.54 -6.93 13.86
CA TRP A 200 16.54 -8.01 13.86
C TRP A 200 17.11 -9.43 13.90
N ASN A 201 18.39 -9.64 13.60
CA ASN A 201 19.03 -10.96 13.59
C ASN A 201 19.84 -11.27 14.86
N TYR A 202 19.80 -10.38 15.86
CA TYR A 202 20.56 -10.59 17.09
C TYR A 202 19.80 -11.49 18.10
N PRO A 203 20.51 -12.31 18.90
CA PRO A 203 19.89 -13.19 19.90
C PRO A 203 19.16 -12.47 21.03
N GLU A 204 19.54 -11.24 21.33
CA GLU A 204 18.91 -10.37 22.33
C GLU A 204 18.83 -8.96 21.74
N ILE A 205 17.63 -8.38 21.75
CA ILE A 205 17.38 -7.08 21.14
C ILE A 205 16.56 -6.17 22.03
N GLU A 206 16.76 -4.87 21.81
CA GLU A 206 15.97 -3.78 22.36
C GLU A 206 15.04 -3.26 21.27
N LEU A 207 13.78 -3.06 21.63
CA LEU A 207 12.74 -2.56 20.74
C LEU A 207 12.36 -1.14 21.14
N MET A 208 12.39 -0.23 20.17
CA MET A 208 11.82 1.12 20.29
C MET A 208 10.64 1.25 19.34
N PHE A 209 9.49 1.65 19.88
CA PHE A 209 8.28 1.93 19.12
C PHE A 209 8.02 3.43 19.01
N TRP A 210 7.73 3.90 17.79
CA TRP A 210 7.25 5.26 17.56
C TRP A 210 5.79 5.18 17.10
N PHE A 211 4.89 5.75 17.89
CA PHE A 211 3.49 5.97 17.53
C PHE A 211 3.39 7.39 16.97
N ILE A 212 3.45 7.49 15.64
CA ILE A 212 3.55 8.79 14.96
C ILE A 212 2.15 9.33 14.74
N ARG A 213 1.85 10.49 15.32
CA ARG A 213 0.56 11.19 15.18
C ARG A 213 0.67 12.37 14.23
N GLU A 214 -0.46 12.76 13.66
CA GLU A 214 -0.57 14.05 12.98
C GLU A 214 -0.44 15.21 14.00
N GLU A 215 -0.03 16.39 13.52
CA GLU A 215 0.23 17.56 14.37
C GLU A 215 -1.02 18.06 15.11
N GLN A 216 -2.19 17.89 14.49
CA GLN A 216 -3.45 18.39 15.02
C GLN A 216 -3.73 17.78 16.41
N GLU A 217 -3.81 18.64 17.43
CA GLU A 217 -4.20 18.25 18.77
C GLU A 217 -5.61 17.68 18.74
N THR A 218 -5.72 16.38 18.96
CA THR A 218 -7.00 15.71 19.11
C THR A 218 -7.21 15.44 20.59
N GLN A 219 -8.24 16.04 21.17
CA GLN A 219 -8.61 15.79 22.57
C GLN A 219 -9.43 14.51 22.67
N PHE A 220 -8.90 13.47 23.32
CA PHE A 220 -9.55 12.17 23.46
C PHE A 220 -10.39 12.07 24.74
N GLN A 221 -11.36 12.98 24.91
CA GLN A 221 -12.21 13.02 26.11
C GLN A 221 -11.39 13.08 27.43
N GLY A 222 -10.23 13.74 27.39
CA GLY A 222 -9.33 13.90 28.55
C GLY A 222 -8.35 12.75 28.79
N ILE A 223 -8.27 11.74 27.92
CA ILE A 223 -7.21 10.72 28.00
C ILE A 223 -5.96 11.20 27.27
N GLU A 224 -4.87 11.29 28.02
CA GLU A 224 -3.55 11.67 27.50
C GLU A 224 -2.89 10.52 26.72
N TRP A 225 -2.10 10.89 25.70
CA TRP A 225 -1.32 9.96 24.88
C TRP A 225 -0.45 9.01 25.71
N PHE A 226 0.15 9.50 26.80
CA PHE A 226 0.96 8.67 27.69
C PHE A 226 0.17 7.51 28.31
N THR A 227 -1.11 7.74 28.65
CA THR A 227 -1.97 6.69 29.22
C THR A 227 -2.29 5.61 28.17
N LEU A 228 -2.55 6.02 26.93
CA LEU A 228 -2.79 5.10 25.82
C LEU A 228 -1.54 4.28 25.50
N LEU A 229 -0.39 4.95 25.40
CA LEU A 229 0.90 4.34 25.14
C LEU A 229 1.25 3.29 26.19
N ASP A 230 1.15 3.61 27.48
CA ASP A 230 1.37 2.66 28.57
C ASP A 230 0.45 1.44 28.45
N GLY A 231 -0.82 1.66 28.11
CA GLY A 231 -1.78 0.60 27.81
C GLY A 231 -1.36 -0.30 26.66
N TRP A 232 -0.79 0.26 25.59
CA TRP A 232 -0.29 -0.50 24.44
C TRP A 232 0.99 -1.26 24.75
N LEU A 233 1.98 -0.63 25.41
CA LEU A 233 3.24 -1.27 25.78
C LEU A 233 3.02 -2.42 26.78
N LYS A 234 2.01 -2.34 27.65
CA LYS A 234 1.58 -3.45 28.54
C LYS A 234 1.17 -4.72 27.80
N LEU A 235 0.77 -4.62 26.52
CA LEU A 235 0.41 -5.78 25.71
C LEU A 235 1.62 -6.53 25.14
N ILE A 236 2.78 -5.87 25.12
CA ILE A 236 4.03 -6.33 24.51
C ILE A 236 5.17 -6.26 25.52
N GLN A 237 5.05 -7.05 26.58
CA GLN A 237 6.08 -7.14 27.62
C GLN A 237 7.31 -7.92 27.13
N PRO A 238 8.52 -7.62 27.65
CA PRO A 238 9.74 -8.34 27.32
C PRO A 238 9.57 -9.86 27.40
N ALA A 239 9.99 -10.57 26.35
CA ALA A 239 9.92 -12.02 26.27
C ALA A 239 10.92 -12.58 25.26
N GLY A 240 11.50 -13.74 25.57
CA GLY A 240 12.47 -14.40 24.70
C GLY A 240 13.70 -13.52 24.44
N ARG A 241 13.90 -13.15 23.17
CA ARG A 241 14.98 -12.25 22.75
C ARG A 241 14.64 -10.76 22.85
N PHE A 242 13.37 -10.39 23.02
CA PHE A 242 12.95 -9.00 23.18
C PHE A 242 13.15 -8.60 24.65
N LYS A 243 14.33 -8.07 24.99
CA LYS A 243 14.74 -7.82 26.38
C LYS A 243 14.21 -6.50 26.94
N PHE A 244 14.16 -5.50 26.08
CA PHE A 244 13.72 -4.16 26.44
C PHE A 244 12.74 -3.67 25.39
N VAL A 245 11.66 -3.04 25.86
CA VAL A 245 10.58 -2.54 25.01
C VAL A 245 10.22 -1.15 25.50
N GLU A 246 10.53 -0.18 24.68
CA GLU A 246 10.22 1.22 24.92
C GLU A 246 9.33 1.74 23.80
N GLY A 247 8.64 2.84 24.07
CA GLY A 247 7.92 3.52 23.02
C GLY A 247 7.63 4.96 23.38
N GLN A 248 7.27 5.72 22.35
CA GLN A 248 6.88 7.12 22.47
C GLN A 248 5.80 7.48 21.45
N VAL A 249 4.97 8.45 21.81
CA VAL A 249 4.03 9.10 20.88
C VAL A 249 4.67 10.41 20.45
N ILE A 250 4.79 10.61 19.14
CA ILE A 250 5.60 11.68 18.55
C ILE A 250 4.94 12.24 17.28
N THR A 251 5.26 13.46 16.89
CA THR A 251 4.96 13.94 15.53
C THR A 251 6.10 13.59 14.57
N LEU A 252 5.92 13.76 13.25
CA LEU A 252 7.05 13.62 12.33
C LEU A 252 8.14 14.69 12.56
N GLU A 253 7.76 15.89 13.04
CA GLU A 253 8.72 16.98 13.26
C GLU A 253 9.69 16.69 14.41
N ASP A 254 9.23 16.00 15.45
CA ASP A 254 10.07 15.67 16.59
C ASP A 254 10.92 14.41 16.34
N MET A 255 10.63 13.63 15.29
CA MET A 255 11.36 12.40 14.97
C MET A 255 12.66 12.73 14.22
N THR A 256 13.78 12.16 14.68
CA THR A 256 15.04 12.37 13.96
C THR A 256 15.04 11.59 12.64
N ALA A 257 15.74 12.12 11.63
CA ALA A 257 15.94 11.41 10.37
C ALA A 257 16.60 10.04 10.56
N LYS A 258 17.49 9.92 11.57
CA LYS A 258 18.12 8.65 11.93
C LYS A 258 17.08 7.64 12.43
N ASP A 259 16.22 8.04 13.36
CA ASP A 259 15.17 7.17 13.88
C ASP A 259 14.23 6.71 12.76
N TYR A 260 13.87 7.61 11.83
CA TYR A 260 12.99 7.27 10.71
C TYR A 260 13.64 6.25 9.77
N VAL A 261 14.93 6.43 9.44
CA VAL A 261 15.69 5.53 8.56
C VAL A 261 15.99 4.17 9.20
N GLU A 262 16.25 4.14 10.51
CA GLU A 262 16.59 2.91 11.25
C GLU A 262 15.37 2.14 11.76
N SER A 263 14.17 2.69 11.60
CA SER A 263 12.93 2.02 12.01
C SER A 263 12.13 1.56 10.79
N ASP A 264 11.40 0.47 10.98
CA ASP A 264 10.56 -0.13 9.97
C ASP A 264 9.08 0.19 10.26
N PRO A 265 8.28 0.57 9.24
CA PRO A 265 6.86 0.79 9.43
C PRO A 265 6.17 -0.52 9.77
N LEU A 266 5.44 -0.52 10.88
CA LEU A 266 4.60 -1.63 11.28
C LEU A 266 3.28 -1.55 10.51
N ASP A 267 3.22 -2.33 9.42
CA ASP A 267 1.99 -2.42 8.64
C ASP A 267 0.95 -3.25 9.42
N LEU A 268 -0.04 -2.55 9.96
CA LEU A 268 -1.12 -3.12 10.74
C LEU A 268 -2.27 -3.62 9.85
N ASP A 269 -2.11 -3.71 8.53
CA ASP A 269 -3.20 -4.13 7.64
C ASP A 269 -3.41 -5.66 7.59
N HIS A 270 -2.52 -6.48 8.18
CA HIS A 270 -2.81 -7.89 8.46
C HIS A 270 -3.99 -8.08 9.46
N LEU A 271 -4.54 -6.98 9.97
CA LEU A 271 -5.63 -6.92 10.92
C LEU A 271 -7.03 -6.94 10.29
N SER A 272 -7.11 -7.02 8.96
CA SER A 272 -8.36 -6.98 8.21
C SER A 272 -8.66 -8.27 7.45
N ASN A 273 -8.06 -9.40 7.89
CA ASN A 273 -8.42 -10.76 7.45
C ASN A 273 -9.53 -11.33 8.33
#